data_AF-A0A6A4U5Q3-F1
#
_entry.id   AF-A0A6A4U5Q3-F1
#
_cell.length_a   1.000
_cell.length_b   1.000
_cell.length_c   1.000
_cell.angle_alpha   90.00
_cell.angle_beta   90.00
_cell.angle_gamma   90.00
#
_symmetry.space_group_name_H-M   'P 1'
#
loop_
_entity.id
_entity.type
_entity.pdbx_description
1 polymer ?
#
loop_
_entity_poly.entity_id
_entity_poly.type
_entity_poly.pdbx_seq_one_letter_code
_entity_poly.pdbx_strand_id
1 'polypeptide(L)'
;MGNNNLLKDEKFWTILLGGIGCIALIWNLINNPNDWANILVNFAQIGVAVIVFIVAFSTRERSTSFVQLSKEVLERLSKKYNNFLLPPRYNRDNYDPEKGAGLQYLFITNADKNSSRRAKFVPIDPISQGIVTIYVQKGTLVYGLNYKSEEATPEEIKRIQQIVYESVNNYIKNNYEGLYELITPSKDDTAIIIDFYEEKMKKRKFIRAIADVSEIATSTLYKMRK
;
A
#
# COMPACT_ATOMS: atom_id res chain seq x y z
N MET A 1 12.10 17.75 9.04
CA MET A 1 11.18 18.70 9.72
C MET A 1 10.70 19.84 8.78
N GLY A 2 10.69 19.64 7.45
CA GLY A 2 10.44 20.73 6.47
C GLY A 2 9.12 20.68 5.67
N ASN A 3 8.34 19.59 5.75
CA ASN A 3 7.22 19.37 4.81
C ASN A 3 5.89 20.03 5.22
N ASN A 4 5.73 20.48 6.48
CA ASN A 4 4.49 21.09 6.94
C ASN A 4 4.29 22.54 6.46
N ASN A 5 5.36 23.23 6.04
CA ASN A 5 5.27 24.60 5.56
C ASN A 5 4.90 24.65 4.07
N LEU A 6 5.57 23.85 3.22
CA LEU A 6 5.23 23.71 1.80
C LEU A 6 3.77 23.30 1.56
N LEU A 7 3.25 22.35 2.35
CA LEU A 7 1.85 21.90 2.28
C LEU A 7 0.84 22.95 2.76
N LYS A 8 1.24 23.84 3.69
CA LYS A 8 0.40 24.97 4.10
C LYS A 8 0.39 26.06 3.03
N ASP A 9 1.53 26.29 2.40
CA ASP A 9 1.68 27.28 1.34
C ASP A 9 0.88 26.87 0.10
N GLU A 10 0.94 25.62 -0.36
CA GLU A 10 0.14 25.13 -1.50
C GLU A 10 -1.38 25.25 -1.25
N LYS A 11 -1.84 24.93 -0.03
CA LYS A 11 -3.24 25.09 0.37
C LYS A 11 -3.65 26.56 0.39
N PHE A 12 -2.79 27.43 0.91
CA PHE A 12 -3.01 28.87 0.94
C PHE A 12 -3.11 29.45 -0.48
N TRP A 13 -2.18 29.12 -1.37
CA TRP A 13 -2.20 29.58 -2.76
C TRP A 13 -3.41 29.08 -3.55
N THR A 14 -3.83 27.84 -3.34
CA THR A 14 -5.02 27.29 -4.02
C THR A 14 -6.30 28.00 -3.58
N ILE A 15 -6.46 28.26 -2.28
CA ILE A 15 -7.59 29.02 -1.73
C ILE A 15 -7.55 30.47 -2.21
N LEU A 16 -6.37 31.09 -2.23
CA LEU A 16 -6.16 32.46 -2.69
C LEU A 16 -6.51 32.60 -4.17
N LEU A 17 -6.00 31.72 -5.03
CA LEU A 17 -6.25 31.73 -6.48
C LEU A 17 -7.72 31.41 -6.80
N GLY A 18 -8.33 30.45 -6.09
CA GLY A 18 -9.76 30.17 -6.20
C GLY A 18 -10.61 31.38 -5.77
N GLY A 19 -10.24 32.04 -4.68
CA GLY A 19 -10.90 33.27 -4.20
C GLY A 19 -10.79 34.43 -5.19
N ILE A 20 -9.61 34.65 -5.76
CA ILE A 20 -9.38 35.68 -6.79
C ILE A 20 -10.21 35.39 -8.04
N GLY A 21 -10.32 34.13 -8.46
CA GLY A 21 -11.17 33.72 -9.59
C GLY A 21 -12.65 34.02 -9.35
N CYS A 22 -13.17 33.72 -8.15
CA CYS A 22 -14.54 34.05 -7.77
C CYS A 22 -14.79 35.56 -7.74
N ILE A 23 -13.84 36.35 -7.21
CA ILE A 23 -13.95 37.82 -7.16
C ILE A 23 -13.95 38.41 -8.58
N ALA A 24 -13.10 37.91 -9.47
CA ALA A 24 -13.05 38.35 -10.87
C ALA A 24 -14.36 38.06 -11.62
N LEU A 25 -15.00 36.92 -11.35
CA LEU A 25 -16.30 36.59 -11.93
C LEU A 25 -17.42 37.47 -11.40
N ILE A 26 -17.45 37.75 -10.10
CA ILE A 26 -18.43 38.67 -9.49
C ILE A 26 -18.23 40.08 -10.05
N TRP A 27 -16.99 40.54 -10.18
CA TRP A 27 -16.66 41.84 -10.78
C TRP A 27 -17.09 41.94 -12.25
N ASN A 28 -16.93 40.88 -13.02
CA ASN A 28 -17.40 40.83 -14.41
C ASN A 28 -18.94 40.81 -14.49
N LEU A 29 -19.62 40.14 -13.57
CA LEU A 29 -21.08 40.10 -13.46
C LEU A 29 -21.69 41.48 -13.17
N ILE A 30 -21.02 42.28 -12.32
CA ILE A 30 -21.42 43.65 -11.99
C ILE A 30 -21.24 44.59 -13.19
N ASN A 31 -20.15 44.42 -13.94
CA ASN A 31 -19.82 45.33 -15.05
C ASN A 31 -20.48 44.94 -16.39
N ASN A 32 -20.79 43.65 -16.61
CA ASN A 32 -21.35 43.12 -17.85
C ASN A 32 -22.52 42.15 -17.57
N PRO A 33 -23.69 42.65 -17.11
CA PRO A 33 -24.80 41.81 -16.65
C PRO A 33 -25.47 40.98 -17.75
N ASN A 34 -25.28 41.33 -19.03
CA ASN A 34 -25.84 40.60 -20.17
C ASN A 34 -25.01 39.39 -20.59
N ASP A 35 -23.80 39.20 -20.04
CA ASP A 35 -22.85 38.16 -20.45
C ASP A 35 -22.90 36.90 -19.54
N TRP A 36 -24.09 36.65 -18.97
CA TRP A 36 -24.32 35.60 -17.96
C TRP A 36 -23.92 34.20 -18.45
N ALA A 37 -24.05 33.92 -19.74
CA ALA A 37 -23.70 32.63 -20.34
C ALA A 37 -22.18 32.37 -20.30
N ASN A 38 -21.36 33.37 -20.64
CA ASN A 38 -19.89 33.27 -20.56
C ASN A 38 -19.42 33.15 -19.12
N ILE A 39 -20.08 33.85 -18.20
CA ILE A 39 -19.78 33.77 -16.76
C ILE A 39 -20.09 32.38 -16.22
N LEU A 40 -21.20 31.75 -16.65
CA LEU A 40 -21.59 30.41 -16.23
C LEU A 40 -20.63 29.32 -16.77
N VAL A 41 -20.14 29.47 -18.01
CA VAL A 41 -19.11 28.61 -18.58
C VAL A 41 -17.78 28.72 -17.79
N ASN A 42 -17.37 29.94 -17.44
CA ASN A 42 -16.15 30.15 -16.64
C ASN A 42 -16.30 29.62 -15.20
N PHE A 43 -17.50 29.74 -14.60
CA PHE A 43 -17.79 29.17 -13.29
C PHE A 43 -17.75 27.64 -13.33
N ALA A 44 -18.25 27.02 -14.40
CA ALA A 44 -18.18 25.58 -14.61
C ALA A 44 -16.72 25.10 -14.77
N GLN A 45 -15.88 25.83 -15.51
CA GLN A 45 -14.46 25.49 -15.67
C GLN A 45 -13.68 25.56 -14.35
N ILE A 46 -13.90 26.59 -13.54
CA ILE A 46 -13.30 26.70 -12.20
C ILE A 46 -13.88 25.63 -11.26
N GLY A 47 -15.19 25.39 -11.33
CA GLY A 47 -15.88 24.37 -10.54
C GLY A 47 -15.33 22.96 -10.79
N VAL A 48 -15.09 22.60 -12.05
CA VAL A 48 -14.47 21.30 -12.41
C VAL A 48 -13.07 21.18 -11.80
N ALA A 49 -12.23 22.21 -11.89
CA ALA A 49 -10.89 22.18 -11.31
C ALA A 49 -10.93 22.02 -9.78
N VAL A 50 -11.83 22.71 -9.09
CA VAL A 50 -12.03 22.59 -7.64
C VAL A 50 -12.55 21.19 -7.27
N ILE A 51 -13.50 20.62 -8.01
CA ILE A 51 -14.02 19.27 -7.76
C ILE A 51 -12.92 18.23 -7.95
N VAL A 52 -12.16 18.31 -9.05
CA VAL A 52 -11.03 17.40 -9.30
C VAL A 52 -9.99 17.52 -8.17
N PHE A 53 -9.71 18.73 -7.70
CA PHE A 53 -8.81 18.94 -6.57
C PHE A 53 -9.34 18.33 -5.27
N ILE A 54 -10.63 18.52 -4.94
CA ILE A 54 -11.27 17.91 -3.77
C ILE A 54 -11.23 16.39 -3.85
N VAL A 55 -11.54 15.81 -5.02
CA VAL A 55 -11.50 14.36 -5.25
C VAL A 55 -10.08 13.83 -5.13
N ALA A 56 -9.10 14.48 -5.76
CA ALA A 56 -7.69 14.10 -5.67
C ALA A 56 -7.17 14.18 -4.23
N PHE A 57 -7.53 15.24 -3.51
CA PHE A 57 -7.14 15.45 -2.12
C PHE A 57 -7.78 14.43 -1.18
N SER A 58 -9.09 14.18 -1.32
CA SER A 58 -9.83 13.16 -0.57
C SER A 58 -9.25 11.76 -0.82
N THR A 59 -8.89 11.45 -2.07
CA THR A 59 -8.27 10.18 -2.45
C THR A 59 -6.88 10.03 -1.82
N ARG A 60 -6.08 11.11 -1.82
CA ARG A 60 -4.73 11.14 -1.21
C ARG A 60 -4.75 11.01 0.32
N GLU A 61 -5.67 11.69 1.01
CA GLU A 61 -5.79 11.53 2.47
C GLU A 61 -6.26 10.12 2.84
N ARG A 62 -7.23 9.58 2.08
CA ARG A 62 -7.71 8.22 2.27
C ARG A 62 -6.57 7.21 2.10
N SER A 63 -5.78 7.28 1.03
CA SER A 63 -4.67 6.36 0.77
C SER A 63 -3.57 6.43 1.83
N THR A 64 -3.18 7.63 2.24
CA THR A 64 -2.21 7.84 3.34
C THR A 64 -2.68 7.18 4.63
N SER A 65 -3.98 7.29 4.92
CA SER A 65 -4.59 6.70 6.12
C SER A 65 -4.71 5.17 6.07
N PHE A 66 -4.71 4.57 4.88
CA PHE A 66 -4.68 3.12 4.70
C PHE A 66 -3.28 2.58 4.87
N VAL A 67 -2.28 3.20 4.23
CA VAL A 67 -0.86 2.85 4.36
C VAL A 67 -0.42 2.82 5.83
N GLN A 68 -0.78 3.85 6.60
CA GLN A 68 -0.40 3.92 8.01
C GLN A 68 -1.02 2.79 8.84
N LEU A 69 -2.31 2.49 8.65
CA LEU A 69 -2.97 1.41 9.37
C LEU A 69 -2.44 0.03 8.97
N SER A 70 -2.16 -0.18 7.67
CA SER A 70 -1.55 -1.41 7.18
C SER A 70 -0.17 -1.61 7.79
N LYS A 71 0.63 -0.55 7.89
CA LYS A 71 1.92 -0.57 8.56
C LYS A 71 1.78 -0.96 10.03
N GLU A 72 0.85 -0.35 10.76
CA GLU A 72 0.60 -0.71 12.17
C GLU A 72 0.22 -2.19 12.34
N VAL A 73 -0.60 -2.73 11.45
CA VAL A 73 -0.98 -4.15 11.47
C VAL A 73 0.24 -5.05 11.23
N LEU A 74 1.04 -4.75 10.22
CA LEU A 74 2.22 -5.55 9.90
C LEU A 74 3.31 -5.40 10.97
N GLU A 75 3.41 -4.25 11.64
CA GLU A 75 4.25 -4.08 12.82
C GLU A 75 3.79 -4.97 13.98
N ARG A 76 2.48 -5.04 14.26
CA ARG A 76 1.95 -5.95 15.29
C ARG A 76 2.24 -7.41 14.94
N LEU A 77 2.08 -7.80 13.68
CA LEU A 77 2.43 -9.13 13.21
C LEU A 77 3.92 -9.42 13.42
N SER A 78 4.80 -8.46 13.12
CA SER A 78 6.23 -8.59 13.34
C SER A 78 6.61 -8.75 14.82
N LYS A 79 5.86 -8.12 15.73
CA LYS A 79 6.04 -8.31 17.17
C LYS A 79 5.61 -9.71 17.62
N LYS A 80 4.55 -10.27 17.03
CA LYS A 80 4.08 -11.63 17.30
C LYS A 80 5.06 -12.70 16.83
N TYR A 81 5.69 -12.49 15.66
CA TYR A 81 6.68 -13.40 15.07
C TYR A 81 8.07 -12.77 15.04
N ASN A 82 8.54 -12.22 16.17
CA ASN A 82 9.76 -11.39 16.25
C ASN A 82 11.08 -12.12 15.97
N ASN A 83 11.07 -13.45 15.97
CA ASN A 83 12.19 -14.34 15.65
C ASN A 83 12.20 -14.78 14.17
N PHE A 84 11.28 -14.24 13.37
CA PHE A 84 11.04 -14.64 11.99
C PHE A 84 10.73 -13.45 11.08
N LEU A 85 10.12 -12.40 11.62
CA LEU A 85 9.76 -11.19 10.89
C LEU A 85 10.51 -9.98 11.42
N LEU A 86 10.92 -9.11 10.49
CA LEU A 86 11.35 -7.75 10.78
C LEU A 86 10.23 -6.77 10.40
N PRO A 87 9.97 -5.74 11.22
CA PRO A 87 8.92 -4.76 10.94
C PRO A 87 9.12 -4.04 9.61
N PRO A 88 8.03 -3.48 9.05
CA PRO A 88 8.04 -2.66 7.85
C PRO A 88 9.18 -1.63 7.82
N ARG A 89 10.08 -1.77 6.85
CA ARG A 89 11.22 -0.85 6.65
C ARG A 89 11.60 -0.78 5.18
N TYR A 90 12.45 0.17 4.81
CA TYR A 90 13.02 0.23 3.47
C TYR A 90 14.06 -0.88 3.27
N ASN A 91 14.21 -1.34 2.03
CA ASN A 91 15.17 -2.38 1.69
C ASN A 91 16.65 -1.94 1.81
N ARG A 92 16.93 -0.63 1.67
CA ARG A 92 18.28 -0.07 1.82
C ARG A 92 18.46 0.48 3.22
N ASP A 93 19.58 0.15 3.84
CA ASP A 93 19.99 0.78 5.10
C ASP A 93 20.34 2.25 4.80
N ASN A 94 19.89 3.18 5.67
CA ASN A 94 19.98 4.64 5.48
C ASN A 94 19.27 5.21 4.24
N TYR A 95 18.20 4.54 3.80
CA TYR A 95 17.34 5.07 2.74
C TYR A 95 16.72 6.42 3.13
N ASP A 96 16.96 7.43 2.30
CA ASP A 96 16.34 8.76 2.40
C ASP A 96 15.09 8.79 1.51
N PRO A 97 13.88 8.82 2.09
CA PRO A 97 12.63 8.88 1.33
C PRO A 97 12.52 10.12 0.46
N GLU A 98 13.22 11.20 0.79
CA GLU A 98 13.20 12.45 0.04
C GLU A 98 14.05 12.37 -1.24
N LYS A 99 14.90 11.35 -1.38
CA LYS A 99 15.86 11.19 -2.50
C LYS A 99 15.50 10.06 -3.47
N GLY A 100 14.34 9.41 -3.34
CA GLY A 100 13.91 8.40 -4.31
C GLY A 100 12.54 7.76 -4.05
N ALA A 101 12.18 6.78 -4.88
CA ALA A 101 10.97 5.96 -4.75
C ALA A 101 11.33 4.53 -4.28
N GLY A 102 11.74 4.40 -3.03
CA GLY A 102 12.02 3.13 -2.37
C GLY A 102 10.75 2.58 -1.73
N LEU A 103 10.55 1.27 -1.84
CA LEU A 103 9.37 0.61 -1.27
C LEU A 103 9.68 0.07 0.13
N GLN A 104 8.70 0.18 1.04
CA GLN A 104 8.78 -0.47 2.35
C GLN A 104 8.25 -1.91 2.26
N TYR A 105 8.86 -2.81 3.04
CA TYR A 105 8.43 -4.19 3.13
C TYR A 105 8.44 -4.68 4.57
N LEU A 106 7.48 -5.54 4.90
CA LEU A 106 7.68 -6.55 5.94
C LEU A 106 8.71 -7.55 5.41
N PHE A 107 9.69 -7.93 6.25
CA PHE A 107 10.74 -8.87 5.84
C PHE A 107 10.70 -10.15 6.66
N ILE A 108 11.07 -11.25 6.02
CA ILE A 108 11.43 -12.50 6.69
C ILE A 108 12.94 -12.48 6.99
N THR A 109 13.32 -12.94 8.17
CA THR A 109 14.71 -13.00 8.63
C THR A 109 15.03 -14.35 9.28
N ASN A 110 16.31 -14.60 9.51
CA ASN A 110 16.76 -15.79 10.21
C ASN A 110 16.62 -15.64 11.73
N ALA A 111 16.88 -16.71 12.47
CA ALA A 111 16.78 -16.70 13.94
C ALA A 111 17.89 -15.87 14.59
N ASP A 112 18.98 -15.65 13.87
CA ASP A 112 20.12 -14.88 14.34
C ASP A 112 19.80 -13.38 14.32
N LYS A 113 19.61 -12.82 15.50
CA LYS A 113 19.28 -11.40 15.72
C LYS A 113 20.36 -10.45 15.20
N ASN A 114 21.58 -10.92 14.98
CA ASN A 114 22.69 -10.11 14.48
C ASN A 114 22.83 -10.16 12.96
N SER A 115 22.05 -10.99 12.27
CA SER A 115 22.13 -11.09 10.82
C SER A 115 21.47 -9.91 10.13
N SER A 116 22.14 -9.37 9.12
CA SER A 116 21.53 -8.42 8.18
C SER A 116 20.70 -9.10 7.08
N ARG A 117 20.72 -10.45 7.02
CA ARG A 117 20.05 -11.21 5.97
C ARG A 117 18.54 -11.17 6.16
N ARG A 118 17.86 -10.73 5.11
CA ARG A 118 16.42 -10.54 5.08
C ARG A 118 15.87 -10.77 3.67
N ALA A 119 14.64 -11.27 3.59
CA ALA A 119 13.91 -11.47 2.35
C ALA A 119 12.64 -10.63 2.35
N LYS A 120 12.33 -10.00 1.23
CA LYS A 120 11.09 -9.23 1.07
C LYS A 120 9.91 -10.18 1.18
N PHE A 121 8.88 -9.79 1.95
CA PHE A 121 7.72 -10.62 2.18
C PHE A 121 6.42 -9.93 1.78
N VAL A 122 6.06 -8.81 2.42
CA VAL A 122 4.84 -8.04 2.08
C VAL A 122 5.21 -6.58 1.79
N PRO A 123 5.02 -6.07 0.57
CA PRO A 123 5.24 -4.65 0.27
C PRO A 123 4.13 -3.80 0.90
N ILE A 124 4.49 -2.61 1.39
CA ILE A 124 3.53 -1.70 2.03
C ILE A 124 2.79 -0.85 1.00
N ASP A 125 3.50 -0.36 -0.02
CA ASP A 125 2.96 0.66 -0.92
C ASP A 125 1.79 0.18 -1.81
N PRO A 126 1.79 -1.06 -2.35
CA PRO A 126 0.64 -1.59 -3.09
C PRO A 126 -0.65 -1.65 -2.26
N ILE A 127 -0.53 -1.69 -0.92
CA ILE A 127 -1.69 -1.72 -0.03
C ILE A 127 -2.48 -0.39 -0.07
N SER A 128 -1.84 0.70 -0.51
CA SER A 128 -2.55 1.98 -0.77
C SER A 128 -3.56 1.91 -1.91
N GLN A 129 -3.51 0.83 -2.70
CA GLN A 129 -4.34 0.57 -3.88
C GLN A 129 -5.19 -0.68 -3.70
N GLY A 130 -5.35 -1.18 -2.47
CA GLY A 130 -6.13 -2.39 -2.20
C GLY A 130 -5.36 -3.70 -2.42
N ILE A 131 -4.12 -3.62 -2.92
CA ILE A 131 -3.35 -4.78 -3.37
C ILE A 131 -2.46 -5.31 -2.25
N VAL A 132 -2.65 -6.58 -1.91
CA VAL A 132 -1.80 -7.34 -1.00
C VAL A 132 -1.01 -8.38 -1.82
N THR A 133 0.31 -8.23 -1.84
CA THR A 133 1.22 -9.18 -2.48
C THR A 133 2.00 -9.96 -1.43
N ILE A 134 2.08 -11.28 -1.57
CA ILE A 134 2.93 -12.14 -0.74
C ILE A 134 4.08 -12.69 -1.58
N TYR A 135 5.30 -12.31 -1.23
CA TYR A 135 6.53 -12.79 -1.87
C TYR A 135 7.08 -14.04 -1.18
N VAL A 136 7.48 -15.03 -2.00
CA VAL A 136 8.27 -16.19 -1.56
C VAL A 136 9.40 -16.34 -2.55
N GLN A 137 10.62 -16.09 -2.07
CA GLN A 137 11.82 -15.97 -2.90
C GLN A 137 12.91 -16.91 -2.38
N LYS A 138 14.02 -17.07 -3.12
CA LYS A 138 15.19 -17.82 -2.62
C LYS A 138 15.62 -17.38 -1.22
N GLY A 139 15.64 -16.07 -0.96
CA GLY A 139 15.95 -15.54 0.37
C GLY A 139 14.96 -15.98 1.45
N THR A 140 13.69 -16.18 1.13
CA THR A 140 12.68 -16.69 2.07
C THR A 140 13.07 -18.09 2.56
N LEU A 141 13.47 -18.97 1.64
CA LEU A 141 13.89 -20.34 1.97
C LEU A 141 15.20 -20.34 2.76
N VAL A 142 16.22 -19.63 2.26
CA VAL A 142 17.55 -19.67 2.87
C VAL A 142 17.59 -18.96 4.23
N TYR A 143 16.97 -17.78 4.34
CA TYR A 143 17.04 -16.97 5.55
C TYR A 143 15.89 -17.27 6.51
N GLY A 144 14.67 -17.41 6.01
CA GLY A 144 13.50 -17.69 6.84
C GLY A 144 13.41 -19.16 7.26
N LEU A 145 13.49 -20.05 6.27
CA LEU A 145 13.19 -21.48 6.46
C LEU A 145 14.42 -22.33 6.77
N ASN A 146 15.61 -21.71 6.87
CA ASN A 146 16.90 -22.36 7.16
C ASN A 146 17.33 -23.40 6.10
N TYR A 147 16.96 -23.21 4.83
CA TYR A 147 17.47 -24.04 3.74
C TYR A 147 18.93 -23.72 3.43
N LYS A 148 19.69 -24.72 2.98
CA LYS A 148 20.98 -24.46 2.33
C LYS A 148 20.74 -23.76 0.97
N SER A 149 21.71 -22.98 0.50
CA SER A 149 21.57 -22.21 -0.75
C SER A 149 21.34 -23.09 -1.97
N GLU A 150 21.89 -24.31 -1.94
CA GLU A 150 21.81 -25.33 -2.98
C GLU A 150 20.46 -26.05 -2.97
N GLU A 151 19.78 -26.11 -1.81
CA GLU A 151 18.46 -26.72 -1.65
C GLU A 151 17.32 -25.78 -2.09
N ALA A 152 17.58 -24.46 -2.14
CA ALA A 152 16.60 -23.46 -2.55
C ALA A 152 16.51 -23.36 -4.08
N THR A 153 16.12 -24.45 -4.72
CA THR A 153 15.94 -24.55 -6.19
C THR A 153 14.65 -23.87 -6.65
N PRO A 154 14.50 -23.52 -7.94
CA PRO A 154 13.26 -22.97 -8.48
C PRO A 154 12.02 -23.84 -8.24
N GLU A 155 12.17 -25.17 -8.31
CA GLU A 155 11.10 -26.13 -8.07
C GLU A 155 10.64 -26.09 -6.61
N GLU A 156 11.59 -26.01 -5.68
CA GLU A 156 11.29 -25.92 -4.26
C GLU A 156 10.65 -24.57 -3.91
N ILE A 157 11.12 -23.47 -4.52
CA ILE A 157 10.48 -22.15 -4.37
C ILE A 157 9.02 -22.22 -4.85
N LYS A 158 8.76 -22.81 -6.02
CA LYS A 158 7.40 -23.00 -6.56
C LYS A 158 6.53 -23.86 -5.66
N ARG A 159 7.09 -24.93 -5.07
CA ARG A 159 6.38 -25.79 -4.12
C ARG A 159 5.93 -25.00 -2.89
N ILE A 160 6.82 -24.21 -2.30
CA ILE A 160 6.49 -23.38 -1.13
C ILE A 160 5.50 -22.26 -1.49
N GLN A 161 5.67 -21.63 -2.67
CA GLN A 161 4.71 -20.66 -3.21
C GLN A 161 3.31 -21.26 -3.31
N GLN A 162 3.19 -22.48 -3.85
CA GLN A 162 1.90 -23.17 -3.99
C GLN A 162 1.25 -23.45 -2.64
N ILE A 163 2.00 -23.90 -1.63
CA ILE A 163 1.43 -24.17 -0.30
C ILE A 163 0.94 -22.87 0.38
N VAL A 164 1.71 -21.78 0.23
CA VAL A 164 1.29 -20.45 0.73
C VAL A 164 0.05 -19.97 -0.01
N TYR A 165 0.03 -20.09 -1.35
CA TYR A 165 -1.12 -19.76 -2.18
C TYR A 165 -2.36 -20.50 -1.72
N GLU A 166 -2.32 -21.82 -1.59
CA GLU A 166 -3.45 -22.64 -1.18
C GLU A 166 -3.96 -22.25 0.21
N SER A 167 -3.05 -22.06 1.16
CA SER A 167 -3.40 -21.68 2.53
C SER A 167 -4.11 -20.33 2.59
N VAL A 168 -3.58 -19.34 1.88
CA VAL A 168 -4.18 -17.99 1.82
C VAL A 168 -5.49 -18.03 1.03
N ASN A 169 -5.52 -18.66 -0.13
CA ASN A 169 -6.68 -18.74 -1.02
C ASN A 169 -7.87 -19.42 -0.33
N ASN A 170 -7.64 -20.53 0.37
CA ASN A 170 -8.68 -21.21 1.13
C ASN A 170 -9.25 -20.32 2.23
N TYR A 171 -8.40 -19.54 2.92
CA TYR A 171 -8.85 -18.62 3.95
C TYR A 171 -9.70 -17.48 3.38
N ILE A 172 -9.24 -16.82 2.30
CA ILE A 172 -9.94 -15.66 1.74
C ILE A 172 -11.24 -16.06 1.04
N LYS A 173 -11.32 -17.23 0.41
CA LYS A 173 -12.58 -17.76 -0.13
C LYS A 173 -13.65 -17.88 0.93
N ASN A 174 -13.30 -18.33 2.13
CA ASN A 174 -14.27 -18.54 3.21
C ASN A 174 -14.66 -17.26 3.96
N ASN A 175 -13.80 -16.22 3.97
CA ASN A 175 -13.98 -15.06 4.84
C ASN A 175 -14.21 -13.74 4.08
N TYR A 176 -13.83 -13.70 2.80
CA TYR A 176 -13.83 -12.49 1.96
C TYR A 176 -14.46 -12.72 0.59
N GLU A 177 -15.32 -13.75 0.43
CA GLU A 177 -16.02 -14.03 -0.82
C GLU A 177 -16.69 -12.78 -1.42
N GLY A 178 -16.48 -12.54 -2.72
CA GLY A 178 -17.02 -11.39 -3.45
C GLY A 178 -16.37 -10.03 -3.13
N LEU A 179 -15.31 -10.00 -2.32
CA LEU A 179 -14.62 -8.77 -1.88
C LEU A 179 -13.21 -8.62 -2.44
N TYR A 180 -12.77 -9.52 -3.32
CA TYR A 180 -11.45 -9.48 -3.91
C TYR A 180 -11.39 -10.13 -5.29
N GLU A 181 -10.32 -9.83 -6.03
CA GLU A 181 -9.85 -10.56 -7.19
C GLU A 181 -8.45 -11.12 -6.95
N LEU A 182 -8.16 -12.26 -7.58
CA LEU A 182 -6.79 -12.79 -7.64
C LEU A 182 -6.14 -12.31 -8.93
N ILE A 183 -5.00 -11.65 -8.79
CA ILE A 183 -4.19 -11.23 -9.93
C ILE A 183 -3.18 -12.34 -10.22
N THR A 184 -3.09 -12.75 -11.49
CA THR A 184 -2.06 -13.70 -11.93
C THR A 184 -0.67 -13.10 -11.69
N PRO A 185 0.22 -13.77 -10.94
CA PRO A 185 1.56 -13.27 -10.72
C PRO A 185 2.32 -13.06 -12.04
N SER A 186 2.85 -11.85 -12.24
CA SER A 186 3.73 -11.54 -13.37
C SER A 186 5.20 -11.80 -13.09
N LYS A 187 5.55 -12.16 -11.84
CA LYS A 187 6.90 -12.40 -11.36
C LYS A 187 7.01 -13.76 -10.70
N ASP A 188 8.11 -14.45 -10.97
CA ASP A 188 8.42 -15.79 -10.43
C ASP A 188 8.66 -15.82 -8.92
N ASP A 189 8.68 -14.67 -8.24
CA ASP A 189 9.00 -14.53 -6.82
C ASP A 189 7.76 -14.33 -5.93
N THR A 190 6.58 -14.44 -6.51
CA THR A 190 5.29 -14.11 -5.86
C THR A 190 4.45 -15.36 -5.67
N ALA A 191 3.96 -15.57 -4.44
CA ALA A 191 3.05 -16.68 -4.13
C ALA A 191 1.59 -16.33 -4.45
N ILE A 192 1.15 -15.12 -4.10
CA ILE A 192 -0.22 -14.67 -4.35
C ILE A 192 -0.29 -13.14 -4.41
N ILE A 193 -1.17 -12.64 -5.28
CA ILE A 193 -1.54 -11.22 -5.36
C ILE A 193 -3.06 -11.15 -5.21
N ILE A 194 -3.52 -10.37 -4.24
CA ILE A 194 -4.93 -10.18 -3.94
C ILE A 194 -5.25 -8.71 -4.10
N ASP A 195 -6.21 -8.40 -4.96
CA ASP A 195 -6.76 -7.06 -5.11
C ASP A 195 -8.09 -6.98 -4.36
N PHE A 196 -8.11 -6.31 -3.22
CA PHE A 196 -9.33 -6.14 -2.44
C PHE A 196 -10.12 -4.94 -2.92
N TYR A 197 -11.42 -5.14 -3.13
CA TYR A 197 -12.36 -4.09 -3.49
C TYR A 197 -12.59 -3.12 -2.32
N GLU A 198 -11.74 -2.11 -2.18
CA GLU A 198 -11.79 -1.12 -1.11
C GLU A 198 -13.16 -0.44 -1.01
N GLU A 199 -13.83 -0.19 -2.13
CA GLU A 199 -15.14 0.45 -2.19
C GLU A 199 -16.26 -0.42 -1.60
N LYS A 200 -16.10 -1.75 -1.65
CA LYS A 200 -17.03 -2.72 -1.06
C LYS A 200 -16.69 -3.02 0.40
N MET A 201 -15.53 -2.60 0.88
CA MET A 201 -15.01 -2.90 2.22
C MET A 201 -14.93 -1.66 3.10
N LYS A 202 -15.49 -1.73 4.31
CA LYS A 202 -15.20 -0.70 5.33
C LYS A 202 -13.71 -0.76 5.71
N LYS A 203 -13.12 0.40 6.04
CA LYS A 203 -11.70 0.53 6.48
C LYS A 203 -11.26 -0.58 7.44
N ARG A 204 -12.04 -0.84 8.50
CA ARG A 204 -11.73 -1.88 9.50
C ARG A 204 -11.67 -3.29 8.91
N LYS A 205 -12.53 -3.61 7.93
CA LYS A 205 -12.58 -4.94 7.30
C LYS A 205 -11.38 -5.14 6.37
N PHE A 206 -11.02 -4.11 5.60
CA PHE A 206 -9.82 -4.13 4.76
C PHE A 206 -8.54 -4.33 5.59
N ILE A 207 -8.39 -3.57 6.67
CA ILE A 207 -7.25 -3.70 7.59
C ILE A 207 -7.19 -5.08 8.24
N ARG A 208 -8.34 -5.69 8.56
CA ARG A 208 -8.40 -7.07 9.02
C ARG A 208 -7.97 -8.06 7.93
N ALA A 209 -8.40 -7.87 6.69
CA ALA A 209 -8.01 -8.74 5.58
C ALA A 209 -6.50 -8.76 5.36
N ILE A 210 -5.84 -7.61 5.43
CA ILE A 210 -4.37 -7.51 5.37
C ILE A 210 -3.72 -8.28 6.53
N ALA A 211 -4.24 -8.12 7.75
CA ALA A 211 -3.75 -8.82 8.93
C ALA A 211 -3.85 -10.33 8.74
N ASP A 212 -5.03 -10.83 8.39
CA ASP A 212 -5.32 -12.25 8.28
C ASP A 212 -4.49 -12.90 7.17
N VAL A 213 -4.46 -12.31 5.97
CA VAL A 213 -3.68 -12.83 4.83
C VAL A 213 -2.20 -12.91 5.18
N SER A 214 -1.65 -11.83 5.75
CA SER A 214 -0.24 -11.77 6.12
C SER A 214 0.09 -12.75 7.24
N GLU A 215 -0.82 -12.92 8.21
CA GLU A 215 -0.67 -13.86 9.31
C GLU A 215 -0.74 -15.32 8.85
N ILE A 216 -1.71 -15.67 7.99
CA ILE A 216 -1.84 -17.01 7.42
C ILE A 216 -0.60 -17.37 6.62
N ALA A 217 -0.12 -16.47 5.75
CA ALA A 217 1.12 -16.68 5.01
C ALA A 217 2.32 -16.84 5.95
N THR A 218 2.44 -15.99 6.97
CA THR A 218 3.53 -16.06 7.97
C THR A 218 3.51 -17.38 8.72
N SER A 219 2.36 -17.78 9.27
CA SER A 219 2.19 -19.03 10.02
C SER A 219 2.50 -20.25 9.14
N THR A 220 2.08 -20.23 7.88
CA THR A 220 2.34 -21.30 6.92
C THR A 220 3.85 -21.48 6.70
N LEU A 221 4.56 -20.39 6.43
CA LEU A 221 6.02 -20.40 6.28
C LEU A 221 6.72 -20.78 7.58
N TYR A 222 6.28 -20.24 8.72
CA TYR A 222 6.90 -20.50 10.03
C TYR A 222 6.85 -21.99 10.40
N LYS A 223 5.77 -22.70 10.05
CA LYS A 223 5.62 -24.15 10.26
C LYS A 223 6.58 -24.98 9.39
N MET A 224 7.07 -24.43 8.29
CA MET A 224 8.02 -25.10 7.38
C MET A 224 9.48 -24.85 7.75
N ARG A 225 9.72 -24.05 8.79
CA ARG A 225 11.06 -23.73 9.24
C ARG A 225 11.75 -25.00 9.77
N LYS A 226 12.92 -25.29 9.20
CA LYS A 226 13.80 -26.38 9.65
C LYS A 226 14.57 -26.00 10.92
#